data_AF-A0A221P554-F1
#
_entry.id   AF-A0A221P554-F1
#
_cell.length_a   1.000
_cell.length_b   1.000
_cell.length_c   1.000
_cell.angle_alpha   90.00
_cell.angle_beta   90.00
_cell.angle_gamma   90.00
#
_symmetry.space_group_name_H-M   'P 1'
#
loop_
_entity.id
_entity.type
_entity.pdbx_description
1 polymer ?
#
loop_
_entity_poly.entity_id
_entity_poly.type
_entity_poly.pdbx_seq_one_letter_code
_entity_poly.pdbx_strand_id
1 'polypeptide(L)'
;MNIPFPGHRRKNRGDAQFPAGPAPDSAAVAGLLSECELLRSQAARSGVCLDDTPASLEALDQLVPRWREDAEALPGLGNDAGLYLGTVVVRTVPGAAWEIRPDGEPVVRLASGREVEVVPAGRGWAVSGVPELSQQYAEIAET
;
A
#
# COMPACT_ATOMS: atom_id res chain seq x y z
N MET A 1 28.90 29.01 26.99
CA MET A 1 29.69 27.89 27.54
C MET A 1 29.14 26.62 26.93
N ASN A 2 30.02 25.86 26.26
CA ASN A 2 29.71 24.74 25.37
C ASN A 2 29.49 23.46 26.19
N ILE A 3 28.38 22.75 26.00
CA ILE A 3 28.17 21.41 26.58
C ILE A 3 27.99 20.43 25.41
N PRO A 4 28.95 19.53 25.17
CA PRO A 4 28.84 18.52 24.12
C PRO A 4 28.00 17.35 24.61
N PHE A 5 27.08 16.85 23.79
CA PHE A 5 26.43 15.56 24.01
C PHE A 5 26.65 14.61 22.83
N PRO A 6 26.85 13.31 23.14
CA PRO A 6 27.58 12.36 22.32
C PRO A 6 26.71 11.74 21.22
N GLY A 7 27.35 11.43 20.10
CA GLY A 7 26.76 10.67 19.03
C GLY A 7 26.35 9.27 19.48
N HIS A 8 25.10 8.92 19.21
CA HIS A 8 24.64 7.53 19.19
C HIS A 8 24.04 7.21 17.82
N ARG A 9 24.92 6.63 17.01
CA ARG A 9 24.69 5.76 15.86
C ARG A 9 23.38 4.98 16.01
N ARG A 10 22.31 5.44 15.34
CA ARG A 10 21.11 4.63 15.12
C ARG A 10 21.41 3.60 14.04
N LYS A 11 21.82 2.44 14.54
CA LYS A 11 21.56 1.07 14.07
C LYS A 11 20.76 1.00 12.77
N ASN A 12 21.46 0.59 11.72
CA ASN A 12 20.93 0.03 10.48
C ASN A 12 19.82 -0.97 10.84
N ARG A 13 18.55 -0.57 10.66
CA ARG A 13 17.41 -1.48 10.75
C ARG A 13 17.40 -2.23 9.43
N GLY A 14 17.52 -3.55 9.57
CA GLY A 14 17.16 -4.59 8.61
C GLY A 14 17.10 -4.14 7.17
N ASP A 15 18.19 -4.43 6.48
CA ASP A 15 18.22 -4.89 5.10
C ASP A 15 17.03 -5.83 4.82
N ALA A 16 15.85 -5.26 4.57
CA ALA A 16 14.84 -5.89 3.75
C ALA A 16 15.33 -5.69 2.32
N GLN A 17 16.37 -6.43 1.94
CA GLN A 17 16.84 -6.46 0.58
C GLN A 17 15.80 -7.20 -0.25
N PHE A 18 14.80 -6.43 -0.68
CA PHE A 18 13.86 -6.84 -1.70
C PHE A 18 14.67 -7.03 -2.99
N PRO A 19 14.69 -8.23 -3.59
CA PRO A 19 15.41 -8.42 -4.83
C PRO A 19 14.74 -7.60 -5.92
N ALA A 20 15.44 -6.60 -6.43
CA ALA A 20 15.13 -5.96 -7.70
C ALA A 20 15.39 -6.98 -8.83
N GLY A 21 14.42 -7.85 -9.07
CA GLY A 21 14.48 -8.93 -10.07
C GLY A 21 13.08 -9.31 -10.58
N PRO A 22 12.97 -9.94 -11.76
CA PRO A 22 11.68 -10.18 -12.42
C PRO A 22 10.96 -11.39 -11.81
N ALA A 23 10.33 -11.15 -10.66
CA ALA A 23 9.14 -11.77 -10.10
C ALA A 23 9.02 -11.26 -8.65
N PRO A 24 7.85 -10.83 -8.17
CA PRO A 24 7.71 -10.43 -6.79
C PRO A 24 8.03 -11.63 -5.90
N ASP A 25 9.08 -11.49 -5.08
CA ASP A 25 9.36 -12.47 -4.05
C ASP A 25 8.11 -12.56 -3.16
N SER A 26 7.43 -13.70 -3.12
CA SER A 26 6.13 -13.81 -2.43
C SER A 26 6.24 -13.45 -0.94
N ALA A 27 7.45 -13.56 -0.38
CA ALA A 27 7.80 -13.10 0.96
C ALA A 27 7.75 -11.57 1.11
N ALA A 28 8.14 -10.81 0.08
CA ALA A 28 8.06 -9.36 0.06
C ALA A 28 6.61 -8.86 0.10
N VAL A 29 5.77 -9.47 -0.72
CA VAL A 29 4.33 -9.21 -0.76
C VAL A 29 3.67 -9.63 0.57
N ALA A 30 4.05 -10.78 1.14
CA ALA A 30 3.54 -11.23 2.43
C ALA A 30 3.92 -10.30 3.60
N GLY A 31 5.13 -9.72 3.56
CA GLY A 31 5.56 -8.71 4.52
C GLY A 31 4.71 -7.43 4.46
N LEU A 32 4.47 -6.91 3.26
CA LEU A 32 3.63 -5.72 3.04
C LEU A 32 2.15 -5.98 3.37
N LEU A 33 1.64 -7.19 3.09
CA LEU A 33 0.28 -7.59 3.44
C LEU A 33 0.05 -7.70 4.96
N SER A 34 1.09 -8.05 5.71
CA SER A 34 1.07 -8.05 7.18
C SER A 34 1.03 -6.63 7.76
N GLU A 35 1.34 -5.60 6.97
CA GLU A 35 1.29 -4.20 7.38
C GLU A 35 -0.12 -3.60 7.17
N CYS A 36 -1.04 -4.29 6.48
CA CYS A 36 -2.40 -3.82 6.18
C CYS A 36 -3.43 -4.13 7.29
N GLU A 37 -2.98 -4.31 8.54
CA GLU A 37 -3.81 -4.77 9.66
C GLU A 37 -4.98 -3.82 9.96
N LEU A 38 -4.79 -2.50 9.82
CA LEU A 38 -5.83 -1.53 10.12
C LEU A 38 -6.95 -1.58 9.08
N LEU A 39 -6.59 -1.65 7.79
CA LEU A 39 -7.57 -1.81 6.70
C LEU A 39 -8.33 -3.14 6.81
N ARG A 40 -7.61 -4.26 7.01
CA ARG A 40 -8.24 -5.58 7.18
C ARG A 40 -9.19 -5.61 8.37
N SER A 41 -8.81 -4.99 9.48
CA SER A 41 -9.67 -4.85 10.66
C SER A 41 -10.91 -4.00 10.37
N GLN A 42 -10.77 -2.90 9.62
CA GLN A 42 -11.89 -2.03 9.23
C GLN A 42 -12.88 -2.76 8.31
N ALA A 43 -12.37 -3.48 7.30
CA ALA A 43 -13.16 -4.29 6.38
C ALA A 43 -13.90 -5.41 7.12
N ALA A 44 -13.21 -6.15 7.99
CA ALA A 44 -13.80 -7.24 8.78
C ALA A 44 -14.92 -6.75 9.71
N ARG A 45 -14.76 -5.59 10.37
CA ARG A 45 -15.82 -4.95 11.17
C ARG A 45 -17.07 -4.60 10.36
N SER A 46 -16.91 -4.45 9.05
CA SER A 46 -17.97 -4.12 8.10
C SER A 46 -18.50 -5.36 7.37
N GLY A 47 -18.03 -6.56 7.73
CA GLY A 47 -18.42 -7.82 7.10
C GLY A 47 -17.79 -8.08 5.73
N VAL A 48 -16.77 -7.31 5.36
CA VAL A 48 -16.04 -7.46 4.10
C VAL A 48 -14.81 -8.35 4.32
N CYS A 49 -14.69 -9.40 3.52
CA CYS A 49 -13.52 -10.28 3.50
C CYS A 49 -12.58 -9.84 2.37
N LEU A 50 -11.33 -9.52 2.72
CA LEU A 50 -10.31 -9.11 1.76
C LEU A 50 -9.48 -10.32 1.31
N ASP A 51 -9.70 -10.75 0.05
CA ASP A 51 -9.12 -11.94 -0.58
C ASP A 51 -8.03 -11.64 -1.62
N ASP A 52 -7.60 -10.38 -1.69
CA ASP A 52 -6.53 -9.86 -2.55
C ASP A 52 -6.89 -9.96 -4.05
N THR A 53 -8.19 -9.81 -4.35
CA THR A 53 -8.75 -9.75 -5.70
C THR A 53 -9.25 -8.34 -6.04
N PRO A 54 -9.52 -8.05 -7.33
CA PRO A 54 -10.14 -6.78 -7.72
C PRO A 54 -11.52 -6.55 -7.09
N ALA A 55 -12.28 -7.62 -6.85
CA ALA A 55 -13.58 -7.54 -6.17
C ALA A 55 -13.46 -7.05 -4.72
N SER A 56 -12.34 -7.34 -4.05
CA SER A 56 -12.06 -6.77 -2.72
C SER A 56 -11.89 -5.26 -2.76
N LEU A 57 -11.37 -4.68 -3.86
CA LEU A 57 -11.26 -3.22 -4.01
C LEU A 57 -12.63 -2.56 -4.15
N GLU A 58 -13.52 -3.14 -4.97
CA GLU A 58 -14.90 -2.68 -5.08
C GLU A 58 -15.61 -2.74 -3.73
N ALA A 59 -15.41 -3.82 -2.96
CA ALA A 59 -15.99 -3.96 -1.63
C ALA A 59 -15.45 -2.91 -0.63
N LEU A 60 -14.17 -2.54 -0.74
CA LEU A 60 -13.58 -1.45 0.03
C LEU A 60 -14.23 -0.10 -0.32
N ASP A 61 -14.44 0.18 -1.61
CA ASP A 61 -15.09 1.41 -2.07
C ASP A 61 -16.52 1.59 -1.54
N GLN A 62 -17.21 0.48 -1.23
CA GLN A 62 -18.56 0.51 -0.64
C GLN A 62 -18.59 0.68 0.88
N LEU A 63 -17.44 0.76 1.56
CA LEU A 63 -17.39 0.90 3.01
C LEU A 63 -17.90 2.27 3.47
N VAL A 64 -18.67 2.28 4.55
CA VAL A 64 -19.08 3.53 5.21
C VAL A 64 -17.83 4.19 5.84
N PRO A 65 -17.48 5.42 5.46
CA PRO A 65 -16.18 6.02 5.75
C PRO A 65 -16.05 6.63 7.15
N ARG A 66 -16.42 5.87 8.19
CA ARG A 66 -16.40 6.33 9.60
C ARG A 66 -15.01 6.71 10.10
N TRP A 67 -13.97 6.13 9.51
CA TRP A 67 -12.58 6.48 9.82
C TRP A 67 -12.23 7.94 9.51
N ARG A 68 -12.99 8.62 8.63
CA ARG A 68 -12.71 10.02 8.30
C ARG A 68 -12.95 10.97 9.47
N GLU A 69 -13.75 10.55 10.44
CA GLU A 69 -13.98 11.27 11.69
C GLU A 69 -12.83 11.05 12.69
N ASP A 70 -11.95 10.09 12.45
CA ASP A 70 -10.79 9.75 13.27
C ASP A 70 -9.50 10.19 12.57
N ALA A 71 -8.99 11.36 12.98
CA ALA A 71 -7.77 11.94 12.43
C ALA A 71 -6.51 11.11 12.70
N GLU A 72 -6.51 10.22 13.71
CA GLU A 72 -5.37 9.34 14.00
C GLU A 72 -5.39 8.10 13.10
N ALA A 73 -6.58 7.55 12.82
CA ALA A 73 -6.73 6.38 11.96
C ALA A 73 -6.56 6.69 10.47
N LEU A 74 -7.00 7.88 10.03
CA LEU A 74 -7.06 8.23 8.61
C LEU A 74 -5.73 8.06 7.84
N PRO A 75 -4.57 8.55 8.34
CA PRO A 75 -3.30 8.40 7.62
C PRO A 75 -2.86 6.94 7.48
N GLY A 76 -3.05 6.14 8.53
CA GLY A 76 -2.73 4.71 8.54
C GLY A 76 -3.61 3.94 7.59
N LEU A 77 -4.93 4.18 7.62
CA LEU A 77 -5.87 3.51 6.72
C LEU A 77 -5.60 3.83 5.25
N GLY A 78 -5.26 5.09 4.95
CA GLY A 78 -4.89 5.48 3.58
C GLY A 78 -3.60 4.81 3.10
N ASN A 79 -2.62 4.64 3.98
CA ASN A 79 -1.41 3.89 3.66
C ASN A 79 -1.74 2.42 3.36
N ASP A 80 -2.49 1.76 4.23
CA ASP A 80 -2.90 0.37 4.06
C ASP A 80 -3.73 0.17 2.79
N ALA A 81 -4.67 1.08 2.49
CA ALA A 81 -5.47 1.05 1.27
C ALA A 81 -4.60 1.09 0.01
N GLY A 82 -3.55 1.92 0.03
CA GLY A 82 -2.58 2.00 -1.06
C GLY A 82 -1.77 0.71 -1.21
N LEU A 83 -1.21 0.19 -0.12
CA LEU A 83 -0.47 -1.07 -0.13
C LEU A 83 -1.34 -2.25 -0.58
N TYR A 84 -2.61 -2.25 -0.19
CA TYR A 84 -3.59 -3.24 -0.62
C TYR A 84 -3.85 -3.17 -2.13
N LEU A 85 -4.11 -1.97 -2.67
CA LEU A 85 -4.24 -1.74 -4.12
C LEU A 85 -3.01 -2.27 -4.87
N GLY A 86 -1.80 -1.91 -4.43
CA GLY A 86 -0.57 -2.39 -5.06
C GLY A 86 -0.43 -3.91 -5.00
N THR A 87 -0.89 -4.54 -3.93
CA THR A 87 -0.88 -6.01 -3.82
C THR A 87 -1.82 -6.66 -4.82
N VAL A 88 -3.04 -6.13 -4.97
CA VAL A 88 -3.98 -6.62 -5.98
C VAL A 88 -3.38 -6.47 -7.38
N VAL A 89 -2.82 -5.30 -7.71
CA VAL A 89 -2.15 -5.06 -9.01
C VAL A 89 -1.03 -6.06 -9.27
N VAL A 90 -0.09 -6.24 -8.33
CA VAL A 90 1.04 -7.16 -8.50
C VAL A 90 0.59 -8.63 -8.65
N ARG A 91 -0.54 -9.00 -8.03
CA ARG A 91 -1.08 -10.37 -8.12
C ARG A 91 -1.86 -10.63 -9.41
N THR A 92 -2.47 -9.62 -10.01
CA THR A 92 -3.42 -9.82 -11.13
C THR A 92 -2.96 -9.21 -12.46
N VAL A 93 -2.08 -8.21 -12.45
CA VAL A 93 -1.55 -7.55 -13.66
C VAL A 93 -0.22 -8.19 -14.05
N PRO A 94 -0.12 -8.86 -15.21
CA PRO A 94 1.11 -9.52 -15.62
C PRO A 94 2.29 -8.56 -15.74
N GLY A 95 3.42 -8.92 -15.13
CA GLY A 95 4.64 -8.12 -15.16
C GLY A 95 4.64 -6.90 -14.23
N ALA A 96 3.58 -6.69 -13.43
CA ALA A 96 3.63 -5.75 -12.33
C ALA A 96 4.50 -6.31 -11.18
N ALA A 97 5.36 -5.47 -10.61
CA ALA A 97 6.23 -5.83 -9.50
C ALA A 97 6.39 -4.67 -8.52
N TRP A 98 6.61 -5.00 -7.25
CA TRP A 98 6.99 -4.01 -6.25
C TRP A 98 8.40 -3.49 -6.48
N GLU A 99 8.58 -2.21 -6.23
CA GLU A 99 9.87 -1.54 -6.19
C GLU A 99 9.90 -0.56 -5.01
N ILE A 100 11.04 -0.49 -4.31
CA ILE A 100 11.26 0.51 -3.27
C ILE A 100 12.16 1.58 -3.88
N ARG A 101 11.66 2.81 -3.95
CA ARG A 101 12.42 3.95 -4.45
C ARG A 101 13.57 4.32 -3.51
N PRO A 102 14.56 5.12 -3.95
CA PRO A 102 15.69 5.54 -3.12
C PRO A 102 15.31 6.32 -1.85
N ASP A 103 14.13 6.92 -1.84
CA ASP A 103 13.53 7.61 -0.68
C ASP A 103 12.83 6.66 0.30
N GLY A 104 12.73 5.37 -0.04
CA GLY A 104 12.08 4.33 0.75
C GLY A 104 10.60 4.16 0.46
N GLU A 105 10.03 4.86 -0.52
CA GLU A 105 8.60 4.76 -0.83
C GLU A 105 8.31 3.51 -1.69
N PRO A 106 7.33 2.68 -1.32
CA PRO A 106 6.92 1.53 -2.12
C PRO A 106 6.07 1.96 -3.31
N VAL A 107 6.47 1.54 -4.50
CA VAL A 107 5.73 1.75 -5.76
C VAL A 107 5.54 0.43 -6.50
N VAL A 108 4.56 0.39 -7.39
CA VAL A 108 4.38 -0.74 -8.31
C VAL A 108 4.89 -0.35 -9.68
N ARG A 109 5.88 -1.07 -10.20
CA ARG A 109 6.37 -0.91 -11.57
C ARG A 109 5.66 -1.88 -12.49
N LEU A 110 5.06 -1.36 -13.56
CA LEU A 110 4.36 -2.14 -14.59
C LEU A 110 5.33 -2.66 -15.66
N ALA A 111 4.87 -3.61 -16.47
CA ALA A 111 5.65 -4.14 -17.59
C ALA A 111 6.05 -3.07 -18.62
N SER A 112 5.24 -2.02 -18.76
CA SER A 112 5.52 -0.84 -19.59
C SER A 112 6.67 0.04 -19.04
N GLY A 113 7.13 -0.21 -17.82
CA GLY A 113 8.08 0.64 -17.09
C GLY A 113 7.42 1.81 -16.36
N ARG A 114 6.10 2.00 -16.49
CA ARG A 114 5.36 3.01 -15.71
C ARG A 114 5.36 2.64 -14.23
N GLU A 115 5.65 3.61 -13.38
CA GLU A 115 5.52 3.48 -11.92
C GLU A 115 4.15 3.96 -11.46
N VAL A 116 3.56 3.23 -10.51
CA VAL A 116 2.29 3.54 -9.87
C VAL A 116 2.55 3.87 -8.40
N GLU A 117 2.20 5.09 -8.01
CA GLU A 117 2.31 5.59 -6.64
C GLU A 117 1.08 5.18 -5.82
N VAL A 118 1.16 4.02 -5.17
CA VAL A 118 0.00 3.40 -4.53
C VAL A 118 -0.36 4.05 -3.18
N VAL A 119 0.63 4.57 -2.43
CA VAL A 119 0.37 5.21 -1.13
C VAL A 119 -0.39 6.54 -1.30
N PRO A 120 0.00 7.45 -2.22
CA PRO A 120 -0.81 8.63 -2.53
C PRO A 120 -2.23 8.29 -2.99
N ALA A 121 -2.39 7.27 -3.83
CA ALA A 121 -3.69 6.77 -4.28
C ALA A 121 -4.59 6.34 -3.11
N GLY A 122 -4.08 5.52 -2.20
CA GLY A 122 -4.82 5.06 -1.01
C GLY A 122 -5.15 6.19 -0.03
N ARG A 123 -4.24 7.15 0.17
CA ARG A 123 -4.48 8.34 0.99
C ARG A 123 -5.56 9.24 0.41
N GLY A 124 -5.54 9.45 -0.91
CA GLY A 124 -6.59 10.17 -1.63
C GLY A 124 -7.95 9.53 -1.38
N TRP A 125 -8.06 8.22 -1.63
CA TRP A 125 -9.26 7.44 -1.35
C TRP A 125 -9.73 7.53 0.11
N ALA A 126 -8.82 7.40 1.09
CA ALA A 126 -9.20 7.45 2.49
C ALA A 126 -9.79 8.81 2.88
N VAL A 127 -9.28 9.91 2.30
CA VAL A 127 -9.75 11.28 2.54
C VAL A 127 -11.07 11.58 1.82
N SER A 128 -11.15 11.34 0.51
CA SER A 128 -12.26 11.81 -0.33
C SER A 128 -13.17 10.69 -0.81
N GLY A 129 -12.68 9.46 -0.86
CA GLY A 129 -13.32 8.32 -1.52
C GLY A 129 -13.15 8.32 -3.04
N VAL A 130 -12.50 9.33 -3.61
CA VAL A 130 -12.32 9.49 -5.05
C VAL A 130 -10.89 9.94 -5.41
N PRO A 131 -10.28 9.36 -6.46
CA PRO A 131 -10.80 8.24 -7.26
C PRO A 131 -10.93 6.95 -6.42
N GLU A 132 -11.89 6.11 -6.81
CA GLU A 132 -12.14 4.81 -6.16
C GLU A 132 -10.93 3.87 -6.35
N LEU A 133 -10.70 2.93 -5.42
CA LEU A 133 -9.60 1.98 -5.53
C LEU A 133 -9.80 1.03 -6.72
N SER A 134 -11.04 0.58 -6.92
CA SER A 134 -11.44 -0.25 -8.07
C SER A 134 -11.26 0.47 -9.40
N GLN A 135 -11.59 1.77 -9.47
CA GLN A 135 -11.35 2.60 -10.65
C GLN A 135 -9.86 2.70 -10.95
N GLN A 136 -9.04 3.05 -9.96
CA GLN A 136 -7.59 3.16 -10.14
C GLN A 136 -6.98 1.83 -10.58
N TYR A 137 -7.44 0.71 -10.00
CA TYR A 137 -7.04 -0.62 -10.45
C TYR A 137 -7.37 -0.86 -11.93
N ALA A 138 -8.58 -0.52 -12.37
CA ALA A 138 -8.98 -0.69 -13.76
C ALA A 138 -8.06 0.10 -14.71
N GLU A 139 -7.79 1.38 -14.41
CA GLU A 139 -6.89 2.23 -15.20
C GLU A 139 -5.45 1.66 -15.26
N ILE A 140 -4.99 1.04 -14.17
CA ILE A 140 -3.68 0.39 -14.12
C ILE A 140 -3.65 -0.89 -14.96
N ALA A 141 -4.71 -1.69 -14.89
CA ALA A 141 -4.80 -3.00 -15.55
C ALA A 141 -4.99 -2.91 -17.07
N GLU A 142 -5.36 -1.76 -17.62
CA GLU A 142 -5.48 -1.52 -19.07
C GLU A 142 -4.13 -1.35 -19.80
N THR A 143 -3.00 -1.50 -19.12
CA THR A 143 -1.64 -1.18 -19.62
C THR A 143 -0.87 -2.40 -20.08
#